data_AF-A0A7V3UAY5-F1
#
_entry.id   AF-A0A7V3UAY5-F1
#
_cell.length_a   1.000
_cell.length_b   1.000
_cell.length_c   1.000
_cell.angle_alpha   90.00
_cell.angle_beta   90.00
_cell.angle_gamma   90.00
#
_symmetry.space_group_name_H-M   'P 1'
#
loop_
_entity.id
_entity.type
_entity.pdbx_description
1 polymer ?
#
loop_
_entity_poly.entity_id
_entity_poly.type
_entity_poly.pdbx_seq_one_letter_code
_entity_poly.pdbx_strand_id
1 'polypeptide(L)'
;MLKIVLCKKLFQKRNTLLFLWLISLQGTSQTFAWWRDNVRWDGVSHWYEYLTISPAFFGPNALPVPAINNGSTDSILSLGITGNFHFSPGDKTQNISLYGNYVTRDGTVSFDAEFIPYERFAVTHKTKEKRNVYFQEYDAQSATGDVVINSTFQPFKKRYTVFRWQYAWEYACHREVKPERRDTPTLPDTG
;
A
#
# COMPACT_ATOMS: atom_id res chain seq x y z
N MET A 1 55.32 1.97 -31.43
CA MET A 1 54.65 1.30 -30.28
C MET A 1 54.07 2.25 -29.22
N LEU A 2 54.56 3.49 -29.04
CA LEU A 2 54.14 4.38 -27.95
C LEU A 2 52.69 4.94 -28.05
N LYS A 3 52.14 5.13 -29.26
CA LYS A 3 50.80 5.72 -29.47
C LYS A 3 49.62 4.80 -29.09
N ILE A 4 49.78 3.47 -29.18
CA ILE A 4 48.71 2.49 -28.89
C ILE A 4 48.46 2.38 -27.38
N VAL A 5 49.51 2.52 -26.56
CA VAL A 5 49.42 2.48 -25.09
C VAL A 5 48.71 3.70 -24.52
N LEU A 6 48.91 4.89 -25.11
CA LEU A 6 48.22 6.12 -24.69
C LEU A 6 46.71 6.05 -24.96
N CYS A 7 46.30 5.51 -26.12
CA CYS A 7 44.90 5.39 -26.50
C CYS A 7 44.13 4.40 -25.59
N LYS A 8 44.74 3.28 -25.20
CA LYS A 8 44.16 2.35 -24.22
C LYS A 8 44.01 2.98 -22.83
N LYS A 9 45.00 3.75 -22.35
CA LYS A 9 44.91 4.47 -21.06
C LYS A 9 43.82 5.55 -21.05
N LEU A 10 43.61 6.25 -22.16
CA LEU A 10 42.54 7.26 -22.29
C LEU A 10 41.15 6.62 -22.39
N PHE A 11 41.01 5.48 -23.10
CA PHE A 11 39.76 4.73 -23.18
C PHE A 11 39.37 4.10 -21.83
N GLN A 12 40.33 3.56 -21.08
CA GLN A 12 40.11 2.97 -19.75
C GLN A 12 39.73 4.03 -18.70
N LYS A 13 40.29 5.25 -18.77
CA LYS A 13 39.92 6.38 -17.91
C LYS A 13 38.51 6.93 -18.21
N ARG A 14 38.08 6.92 -19.48
CA ARG A 14 36.72 7.36 -19.88
C ARG A 14 35.64 6.39 -19.41
N ASN A 15 35.90 5.08 -19.47
CA ASN A 15 34.97 4.06 -18.96
C ASN A 15 34.90 4.00 -17.43
N THR A 16 36.00 4.30 -16.72
CA THR A 16 35.98 4.37 -15.24
C THR A 16 35.22 5.59 -14.72
N LEU A 17 35.29 6.73 -15.41
CA LEU A 17 34.49 7.92 -15.06
C LEU A 17 32.98 7.70 -15.25
N LEU A 18 32.57 7.01 -16.32
CA LEU A 18 31.17 6.60 -16.52
C LEU A 18 30.68 5.62 -15.45
N PHE A 19 31.53 4.70 -14.99
CA PHE A 19 31.20 3.75 -13.93
C PHE A 19 31.05 4.44 -12.56
N LEU A 20 31.91 5.42 -12.24
CA LEU A 20 31.80 6.25 -11.03
C LEU A 20 30.57 7.17 -11.06
N TRP A 21 30.18 7.68 -12.23
CA TRP A 21 28.95 8.46 -12.40
C TRP A 21 27.69 7.61 -12.18
N LEU A 22 27.70 6.33 -12.59
CA LEU A 22 26.62 5.38 -12.32
C LEU A 22 26.52 4.99 -10.83
N ILE A 23 27.64 4.94 -10.10
CA ILE A 23 27.66 4.66 -8.65
C ILE A 23 27.12 5.85 -7.82
N SER A 24 27.09 7.06 -8.40
CA SER A 24 26.58 8.27 -7.74
C SER A 24 25.06 8.35 -7.69
N LEU A 25 24.35 7.48 -8.44
CA LEU A 25 22.90 7.39 -8.49
C LEU A 25 22.35 6.45 -7.39
N GLN A 26 22.95 6.46 -6.19
CA GLN A 26 22.33 5.82 -5.04
C GLN A 26 21.14 6.68 -4.61
N GLY A 27 19.93 6.25 -4.95
CA GLY A 27 18.70 6.81 -4.40
C GLY A 27 18.74 6.70 -2.88
N THR A 28 18.38 7.79 -2.20
CA THR A 28 18.24 7.79 -0.74
C THR A 28 17.01 6.97 -0.37
N SER A 29 17.19 5.68 -0.14
CA SER A 29 16.18 4.88 0.56
C SER A 29 16.17 5.30 2.03
N GLN A 30 14.99 5.45 2.63
CA GLN A 30 14.92 5.81 4.04
C GLN A 30 15.37 4.65 4.92
N THR A 31 16.17 4.99 5.93
CA THR A 31 16.74 4.00 6.84
C THR A 31 15.85 3.82 8.06
N PHE A 32 15.96 2.65 8.70
CA PHE A 32 15.34 2.41 9.99
C PHE A 32 15.75 3.45 11.05
N ALA A 33 17.03 3.86 11.07
CA ALA A 33 17.53 4.86 12.01
C ALA A 33 16.83 6.21 11.82
N TRP A 34 16.66 6.66 10.57
CA TRP A 34 15.90 7.88 10.28
C TRP A 34 14.44 7.78 10.76
N TRP A 35 13.76 6.67 10.46
CA TRP A 35 12.36 6.48 10.87
C TRP A 35 12.21 6.47 12.40
N ARG A 36 13.10 5.74 13.09
CA ARG A 36 13.17 5.68 14.55
C ARG A 36 13.28 7.09 15.14
N ASP A 37 14.18 7.90 14.61
CA ASP A 37 14.42 9.25 15.12
C ASP A 37 13.24 10.19 14.79
N ASN A 38 12.62 10.02 13.62
CA ASN A 38 11.43 10.79 13.19
C ASN A 38 10.21 10.53 14.09
N VAL A 39 9.90 9.26 14.40
CA VAL A 39 8.74 8.90 15.22
C VAL A 39 9.04 8.85 16.72
N ARG A 40 10.30 9.04 17.12
CA ARG A 40 10.79 8.88 18.49
C ARG A 40 10.47 7.49 19.06
N TRP A 41 10.82 6.46 18.29
CA TRP A 41 10.58 5.07 18.66
C TRP A 41 11.36 4.70 19.94
N ASP A 42 10.70 3.99 20.85
CA ASP A 42 11.22 3.67 22.19
C ASP A 42 12.20 2.49 22.22
N GLY A 43 12.33 1.76 21.11
CA GLY A 43 13.18 0.58 20.99
C GLY A 43 12.50 -0.74 21.34
N VAL A 44 11.24 -0.72 21.80
CA VAL A 44 10.57 -1.88 22.42
C VAL A 44 9.17 -2.11 21.84
N SER A 45 8.35 -1.06 21.76
CA SER A 45 6.97 -1.16 21.27
C SER A 45 6.92 -1.51 19.78
N HIS A 46 5.84 -2.19 19.38
CA HIS A 46 5.66 -2.55 17.97
C HIS A 46 5.45 -1.28 17.13
N TRP A 47 6.03 -1.23 15.92
CA TRP A 47 6.02 -0.03 15.05
C TRP A 47 4.61 0.51 14.75
N TYR A 48 3.60 -0.35 14.76
CA TYR A 48 2.20 0.01 14.55
C TYR A 48 1.69 1.07 15.55
N GLU A 49 2.21 1.08 16.79
CA GLU A 49 1.83 2.06 17.82
C GLU A 49 2.26 3.49 17.47
N TYR A 50 3.18 3.65 16.51
CA TYR A 50 3.71 4.93 16.06
C TYR A 50 3.01 5.45 14.79
N LEU A 51 2.08 4.67 14.23
CA LEU A 51 1.23 5.12 13.13
C LEU A 51 0.09 6.00 13.65
N THR A 52 -0.23 7.04 12.89
CA THR A 52 -1.42 7.84 13.17
C THR A 52 -2.63 7.22 12.46
N ILE A 53 -3.45 6.46 13.20
CA ILE A 53 -4.63 5.79 12.64
C ILE A 53 -5.80 6.78 12.56
N SER A 54 -5.77 7.68 11.59
CA SER A 54 -6.94 8.50 11.26
C SER A 54 -7.01 8.81 9.77
N PRO A 55 -8.21 9.03 9.19
CA PRO A 55 -8.40 9.12 7.74
C PRO A 55 -7.51 10.16 7.05
N ALA A 56 -7.17 11.25 7.74
CA ALA A 56 -6.33 12.32 7.20
C ALA A 56 -4.85 11.90 6.97
N PHE A 57 -4.40 10.81 7.61
CA PHE A 57 -3.02 10.31 7.53
C PHE A 57 -2.90 9.04 6.69
N PHE A 58 -4.00 8.57 6.11
CA PHE A 58 -4.01 7.45 5.19
C PHE A 58 -4.09 7.91 3.74
N GLY A 59 -3.74 7.01 2.81
CA GLY A 59 -3.97 7.22 1.38
C GLY A 59 -5.48 7.13 1.04
N PRO A 60 -5.89 7.60 -0.15
CA PRO A 60 -7.30 7.64 -0.55
C PRO A 60 -8.05 6.30 -0.44
N ASN A 61 -7.35 5.17 -0.61
CA ASN A 61 -7.93 3.82 -0.57
C ASN A 61 -7.64 3.04 0.72
N ALA A 62 -6.92 3.61 1.68
CA ALA A 62 -6.48 2.85 2.86
C ALA A 62 -7.58 2.67 3.92
N LEU A 63 -8.75 3.29 3.75
CA LEU A 63 -9.96 3.05 4.55
C LEU A 63 -11.17 2.96 3.61
N PRO A 64 -11.31 1.86 2.85
CA PRO A 64 -12.41 1.71 1.91
C PRO A 64 -13.73 1.66 2.68
N VAL A 65 -14.68 2.52 2.30
CA VAL A 65 -16.05 2.46 2.80
C VAL A 65 -16.85 1.62 1.82
N PRO A 66 -17.34 0.44 2.23
CA PRO A 66 -18.08 -0.44 1.33
C PRO A 66 -19.42 0.17 0.94
N ALA A 67 -19.90 -0.22 -0.24
CA ALA A 67 -21.21 0.20 -0.73
C ALA A 67 -22.34 -0.20 0.24
N ILE A 68 -23.02 0.81 0.78
CA ILE A 68 -24.20 0.63 1.63
C ILE A 68 -25.43 0.60 0.71
N ASN A 69 -25.94 -0.60 0.44
CA ASN A 69 -27.22 -0.75 -0.26
C ASN A 69 -28.39 -0.52 0.71
N ASN A 70 -29.54 -0.05 0.21
CA ASN A 70 -30.74 0.32 0.98
C ASN A 70 -31.48 -0.86 1.66
N GLY A 71 -30.79 -1.96 1.98
CA GLY A 71 -31.38 -3.11 2.66
C GLY A 71 -32.42 -3.86 1.82
N SER A 72 -32.38 -3.75 0.49
CA SER A 72 -33.09 -4.64 -0.43
C SER A 72 -32.07 -5.42 -1.24
N THR A 73 -32.37 -6.68 -1.53
CA THR A 73 -31.66 -7.38 -2.60
C THR A 73 -31.98 -6.67 -3.92
N ASP A 74 -30.94 -6.35 -4.69
CA ASP A 74 -31.13 -5.91 -6.07
C ASP A 74 -31.73 -7.08 -6.89
N SER A 75 -32.22 -6.84 -8.10
CA SER A 75 -32.69 -7.88 -9.02
C SER A 75 -31.76 -8.10 -10.21
N ILE A 76 -30.70 -7.30 -10.30
CA ILE A 76 -29.82 -7.22 -11.46
C ILE A 76 -28.46 -7.78 -11.09
N LEU A 77 -27.91 -8.66 -11.93
CA LEU A 77 -26.49 -9.01 -11.92
C LEU A 77 -25.71 -7.86 -12.57
N SER A 78 -24.81 -7.22 -11.83
CA SER A 78 -23.92 -6.19 -12.35
C SER A 78 -22.46 -6.60 -12.19
N LEU A 79 -21.66 -6.19 -13.16
CA LEU A 79 -20.21 -6.26 -13.11
C LEU A 79 -19.70 -4.92 -13.63
N GLY A 80 -18.74 -4.35 -12.93
CA GLY A 80 -18.16 -3.09 -13.30
C GLY A 80 -16.68 -3.02 -13.01
N ILE A 81 -16.04 -2.15 -13.78
CA ILE A 81 -14.66 -1.75 -13.62
C ILE A 81 -14.63 -0.25 -13.57
N THR A 82 -13.83 0.32 -12.69
CA THR A 82 -13.71 1.77 -12.54
C THR A 82 -12.25 2.14 -12.35
N GLY A 83 -11.79 3.15 -13.07
CA GLY A 83 -10.48 3.76 -12.85
C GLY A 83 -10.63 5.02 -12.02
N ASN A 84 -10.05 5.07 -10.83
CA ASN A 84 -10.08 6.26 -9.99
C ASN A 84 -8.74 7.00 -10.06
N PHE A 85 -8.82 8.32 -10.16
CA PHE A 85 -7.66 9.21 -10.21
C PHE A 85 -7.79 10.25 -9.10
N HIS A 86 -6.90 10.19 -8.12
CA HIS A 86 -6.85 11.13 -7.00
C HIS A 86 -5.59 11.99 -7.09
N PHE A 87 -5.75 13.30 -7.13
CA PHE A 87 -4.65 14.26 -7.19
C PHE A 87 -4.80 15.29 -6.08
N SER A 88 -3.99 15.14 -5.04
CA SER A 88 -3.86 16.14 -3.98
C SER A 88 -2.41 16.61 -3.85
N PRO A 89 -2.17 17.80 -3.26
CA PRO A 89 -0.81 18.29 -3.06
C PRO A 89 0.01 17.31 -2.22
N GLY A 90 1.02 16.71 -2.85
CA GLY A 90 1.91 15.78 -2.19
C GLY A 90 1.45 14.32 -2.17
N ASP A 91 0.31 13.99 -2.77
CA ASP A 91 -0.22 12.63 -2.91
C ASP A 91 -0.99 12.47 -4.23
N LYS A 92 -0.49 11.58 -5.10
CA LYS A 92 -1.11 11.28 -6.40
C LYS A 92 -1.34 9.78 -6.48
N THR A 93 -2.58 9.37 -6.63
CA THR A 93 -2.96 7.96 -6.63
C THR A 93 -3.83 7.65 -7.82
N GLN A 94 -3.59 6.52 -8.47
CA GLN A 94 -4.44 5.93 -9.49
C GLN A 94 -4.73 4.49 -9.12
N ASN A 95 -5.98 4.05 -9.27
CA ASN A 95 -6.33 2.67 -9.01
C ASN A 95 -7.36 2.17 -10.01
N ILE A 96 -7.46 0.85 -10.10
CA ILE A 96 -8.53 0.16 -10.79
C ILE A 96 -9.32 -0.59 -9.73
N SER A 97 -10.62 -0.33 -9.66
CA SER A 97 -11.57 -1.06 -8.84
C SER A 97 -12.42 -1.97 -9.71
N LEU A 98 -12.60 -3.21 -9.26
CA LEU A 98 -13.55 -4.17 -9.78
C LEU A 98 -14.69 -4.28 -8.78
N TYR A 99 -15.91 -4.25 -9.26
CA TYR A 99 -17.07 -4.53 -8.42
C TYR A 99 -18.05 -5.42 -9.17
N GLY A 100 -18.80 -6.21 -8.43
CA GLY A 100 -19.89 -6.97 -9.00
C GLY A 100 -20.89 -7.36 -7.94
N ASN A 101 -22.13 -7.56 -8.37
CA ASN A 101 -23.16 -8.10 -7.51
C ASN A 101 -23.86 -9.27 -8.19
N TYR A 102 -24.15 -10.29 -7.40
CA TYR A 102 -24.93 -11.44 -7.81
C TYR A 102 -26.12 -11.62 -6.89
N VAL A 103 -27.28 -11.89 -7.48
CA VAL A 103 -28.54 -12.07 -6.77
C VAL A 103 -29.14 -13.39 -7.19
N THR A 104 -29.61 -14.18 -6.24
CA THR A 104 -30.37 -15.39 -6.54
C THR A 104 -31.68 -15.06 -7.27
N ARG A 105 -32.17 -15.97 -8.11
CA ARG A 105 -33.40 -15.76 -8.90
C ARG A 105 -34.62 -15.43 -8.05
N ASP A 106 -34.68 -16.00 -6.85
CA ASP A 106 -35.73 -15.76 -5.87
C ASP A 106 -35.53 -14.47 -5.08
N GLY A 107 -34.40 -13.75 -5.22
CA GLY A 107 -34.09 -12.50 -4.54
C GLY A 107 -33.91 -12.64 -3.03
N THR A 108 -33.68 -13.86 -2.54
CA THR A 108 -33.51 -14.15 -1.10
C THR A 108 -32.09 -13.88 -0.64
N VAL A 109 -31.10 -14.10 -1.51
CA VAL A 109 -29.68 -13.89 -1.20
C VAL A 109 -29.06 -12.98 -2.25
N SER A 110 -28.28 -12.00 -1.81
CA SER A 110 -27.40 -11.23 -2.68
C SER A 110 -25.97 -11.21 -2.14
N PHE A 111 -25.02 -11.20 -3.07
CA PHE A 111 -23.60 -11.05 -2.81
C PHE A 111 -23.11 -9.82 -3.56
N ASP A 112 -22.44 -8.91 -2.88
CA ASP A 112 -21.75 -7.78 -3.48
C ASP A 112 -20.26 -7.94 -3.18
N ALA A 113 -19.40 -7.79 -4.17
CA ALA A 113 -17.95 -7.87 -3.99
C ALA A 113 -17.28 -6.64 -4.63
N GLU A 114 -16.28 -6.10 -3.94
CA GLU A 114 -15.42 -5.03 -4.43
C GLU A 114 -13.97 -5.42 -4.20
N PHE A 115 -13.11 -5.15 -5.18
CA PHE A 115 -11.69 -5.43 -5.13
C PHE A 115 -10.89 -4.35 -5.86
N ILE A 116 -9.79 -3.91 -5.26
CA ILE A 116 -8.82 -3.02 -5.91
C ILE A 116 -7.56 -3.83 -6.25
N PRO A 117 -7.50 -4.50 -7.43
CA PRO A 117 -6.37 -5.36 -7.80
C PRO A 117 -5.03 -4.63 -7.86
N TYR A 118 -5.05 -3.36 -8.27
CA TYR A 118 -3.84 -2.59 -8.44
C TYR A 118 -4.08 -1.10 -8.18
N GLU A 119 -3.22 -0.56 -7.33
CA GLU A 119 -3.07 0.86 -7.08
C GLU A 119 -1.63 1.27 -7.35
N ARG A 120 -1.47 2.44 -7.97
CA ARG A 120 -0.20 3.14 -8.10
C ARG A 120 -0.31 4.49 -7.39
N PHE A 121 0.65 4.77 -6.51
CA PHE A 121 0.69 6.02 -5.76
C PHE A 121 2.07 6.67 -5.77
N ALA A 122 2.09 8.00 -5.71
CA ALA A 122 3.29 8.81 -5.64
C ALA A 122 3.09 9.86 -4.53
N VAL A 123 3.69 9.58 -3.38
CA VAL A 123 3.59 10.41 -2.17
C VAL A 123 4.92 11.11 -1.94
N THR A 124 4.88 12.41 -1.67
CA THR A 124 6.07 13.22 -1.39
C THR A 124 6.64 12.92 -0.01
N HIS A 125 7.94 13.18 0.17
CA HIS A 125 8.66 13.00 1.44
C HIS A 125 7.94 13.67 2.62
N LYS A 126 7.58 14.95 2.48
CA LYS A 126 6.85 15.72 3.49
C LYS A 126 5.52 15.07 3.92
N THR A 127 4.79 14.47 2.97
CA THR A 127 3.54 13.77 3.27
C THR A 127 3.81 12.45 3.98
N LYS A 128 4.84 11.70 3.57
CA LYS A 128 5.24 10.43 4.23
C LYS A 128 5.70 10.66 5.67
N GLU A 129 6.48 11.72 5.92
CA GLU A 129 6.88 12.16 7.26
C GLU A 129 5.66 12.47 8.12
N LYS A 130 4.74 13.29 7.62
CA LYS A 130 3.49 13.64 8.33
C LYS A 130 2.67 12.40 8.70
N ARG A 131 2.70 11.37 7.84
CA ARG A 131 1.95 10.10 8.00
C ARG A 131 2.68 9.06 8.86
N ASN A 132 3.92 9.32 9.29
CA ASN A 132 4.78 8.35 9.97
C ASN A 132 4.90 7.00 9.21
N VAL A 133 5.01 7.05 7.87
CA VAL A 133 5.11 5.83 7.04
C VAL A 133 6.29 4.99 7.50
N TYR A 134 6.03 3.70 7.72
CA TYR A 134 7.06 2.75 8.16
C TYR A 134 8.18 2.62 7.12
N PHE A 135 9.43 2.52 7.58
CA PHE A 135 10.60 2.64 6.69
C PHE A 135 10.63 1.60 5.55
N GLN A 136 10.10 0.39 5.78
CA GLN A 136 10.07 -0.67 4.77
C GLN A 136 9.14 -0.34 3.59
N GLU A 137 8.03 0.35 3.88
CA GLU A 137 7.06 0.77 2.86
C GLU A 137 7.34 2.18 2.35
N TYR A 138 8.44 2.80 2.80
CA TYR A 138 8.74 4.18 2.50
C TYR A 138 8.89 4.42 1.00
N ASP A 139 9.53 3.49 0.27
CA ASP A 139 9.76 3.62 -1.17
C ASP A 139 8.72 2.89 -2.02
N ALA A 140 7.68 2.32 -1.39
CA ALA A 140 6.58 1.71 -2.12
C ALA A 140 5.87 2.76 -3.00
N GLN A 141 5.44 2.32 -4.17
CA GLN A 141 4.71 3.13 -5.16
C GLN A 141 3.48 2.40 -5.71
N SER A 142 3.20 1.21 -5.19
CA SER A 142 2.07 0.39 -5.59
C SER A 142 1.58 -0.45 -4.44
N ALA A 143 0.28 -0.69 -4.42
CA ALA A 143 -0.39 -1.57 -3.47
C ALA A 143 -1.49 -2.36 -4.18
N THR A 144 -1.95 -3.41 -3.50
CA THR A 144 -3.20 -4.10 -3.80
C THR A 144 -4.13 -3.79 -2.64
N GLY A 145 -5.36 -3.40 -2.94
CA GLY A 145 -6.33 -3.07 -1.90
C GLY A 145 -7.08 -4.30 -1.40
N ASP A 146 -7.95 -4.04 -0.44
CA ASP A 146 -8.78 -5.05 0.19
C ASP A 146 -9.78 -5.65 -0.78
N VAL A 147 -10.25 -6.85 -0.45
CA VAL A 147 -11.49 -7.36 -1.01
C VAL A 147 -12.57 -7.29 0.05
N VAL A 148 -13.66 -6.63 -0.32
CA VAL A 148 -14.84 -6.51 0.51
C VAL A 148 -15.95 -7.34 -0.10
N ILE A 149 -16.47 -8.30 0.67
CA ILE A 149 -17.63 -9.10 0.30
C ILE A 149 -18.76 -8.83 1.28
N ASN A 150 -19.91 -8.45 0.73
CA ASN A 150 -21.16 -8.31 1.44
C ASN A 150 -22.10 -9.44 1.06
N SER A 151 -22.61 -10.14 2.06
CA SER A 151 -23.68 -11.13 1.89
C SER A 151 -24.94 -10.61 2.55
N THR A 152 -26.03 -10.52 1.78
CA THR A 152 -27.33 -10.08 2.28
C THR A 152 -28.33 -11.21 2.15
N PHE A 153 -29.06 -11.48 3.23
CA PHE A 153 -30.10 -12.49 3.31
C PHE A 153 -31.43 -11.85 3.69
N GLN A 154 -32.41 -11.93 2.78
CA GLN A 154 -33.76 -11.42 2.94
C GLN A 154 -34.78 -12.58 2.79
N PRO A 155 -35.12 -13.27 3.88
CA PRO A 155 -36.02 -14.43 3.84
C PRO A 155 -37.47 -14.07 3.50
N PHE A 156 -37.91 -12.84 3.77
CA PHE A 156 -39.31 -12.42 3.59
C PHE A 156 -39.41 -11.12 2.78
N LYS A 157 -39.78 -11.18 1.50
CA LYS A 157 -39.89 -9.98 0.65
C LYS A 157 -40.89 -8.93 1.12
N LYS A 158 -41.93 -9.32 1.87
CA LYS A 158 -42.98 -8.43 2.41
C LYS A 158 -42.65 -7.82 3.77
N ARG A 159 -41.60 -8.28 4.46
CA ARG A 159 -41.16 -7.74 5.74
C ARG A 159 -39.75 -7.16 5.56
N TYR A 160 -39.49 -5.97 6.09
CA TYR A 160 -38.19 -5.31 6.04
C TYR A 160 -37.12 -5.99 6.94
N THR A 161 -37.23 -7.31 7.17
CA THR A 161 -36.26 -8.07 7.96
C THR A 161 -35.17 -8.56 7.04
N VAL A 162 -33.99 -7.95 7.17
CA VAL A 162 -32.81 -8.25 6.37
C VAL A 162 -31.63 -8.49 7.29
N PHE A 163 -30.92 -9.58 7.04
CA PHE A 163 -29.66 -9.90 7.70
C PHE A 163 -28.53 -9.63 6.73
N ARG A 164 -27.52 -8.87 7.17
CA ARG A 164 -26.36 -8.58 6.36
C ARG A 164 -25.10 -8.92 7.13
N TRP A 165 -24.19 -9.59 6.45
CA TRP A 165 -22.86 -9.92 6.93
C TRP A 165 -21.86 -9.31 5.96
N GLN A 166 -20.91 -8.57 6.51
CA GLN A 166 -19.83 -7.97 5.75
C GLN A 166 -18.52 -8.57 6.22
N TYR A 167 -17.74 -9.04 5.26
CA TYR A 167 -16.38 -9.52 5.47
C TYR A 167 -15.46 -8.70 4.58
N ALA A 168 -14.52 -8.01 5.19
CA ALA A 168 -13.40 -7.40 4.49
C ALA A 168 -12.16 -8.24 4.81
N TRP A 169 -11.42 -8.64 3.79
CA TRP A 169 -10.08 -9.17 3.98
C TRP A 169 -9.08 -8.25 3.31
N GLU A 170 -8.02 -7.96 4.05
CA GLU A 170 -6.86 -7.28 3.51
C GLU A 170 -5.99 -8.32 2.81
N TYR A 171 -5.81 -8.16 1.49
CA TYR A 171 -4.67 -8.80 0.85
C TYR A 171 -3.45 -8.02 1.27
N ALA A 172 -2.83 -8.43 2.38
CA ALA A 172 -1.49 -7.96 2.70
C ALA A 172 -0.61 -8.31 1.49
N CYS A 173 -0.23 -7.30 0.71
CA CYS A 173 0.91 -7.39 -0.19
C CYS A 173 2.18 -7.41 0.68
N HIS A 174 2.25 -8.36 1.61
CA HIS A 174 3.46 -8.63 2.36
C HIS A 174 4.42 -9.27 1.37
N ARG A 175 5.27 -8.43 0.77
CA ARG A 175 6.61 -8.87 0.41
C ARG A 175 7.18 -9.46 1.70
N GLU A 176 7.42 -10.77 1.75
CA GLU A 176 7.88 -11.48 2.95
C GLU A 176 8.90 -10.61 3.69
N VAL A 177 8.50 -10.08 4.84
CA VAL A 177 9.45 -9.52 5.78
C VAL A 177 10.16 -10.74 6.32
N LYS A 178 11.36 -11.03 5.81
CA LYS A 178 12.28 -11.91 6.53
C LYS A 178 12.30 -11.40 7.96
N PRO A 179 12.00 -12.23 8.98
CA PRO A 179 12.02 -11.77 10.35
C PRO A 179 13.39 -11.13 10.57
N GLU A 180 13.37 -9.81 10.80
CA GLU A 180 14.56 -9.07 11.23
C GLU A 180 15.06 -9.85 12.44
N ARG A 181 16.31 -10.33 12.35
CA ARG A 181 16.95 -10.97 13.49
C ARG A 181 16.79 -9.99 14.64
N ARG A 182 16.28 -10.47 15.77
CA ARG A 182 16.10 -9.70 16.99
C ARG A 182 17.50 -9.32 17.50
N ASP A 183 18.12 -8.36 16.82
CA ASP A 183 19.40 -7.78 17.20
C ASP A 183 19.08 -6.90 18.39
N THR A 184 18.94 -7.58 19.52
CA THR A 184 18.87 -7.00 20.84
C THR A 184 20.05 -6.02 20.92
N PRO A 185 19.82 -4.73 21.18
CA PRO A 185 20.93 -3.81 21.38
C PRO A 185 21.73 -4.37 22.54
N THR A 186 22.95 -4.85 22.28
CA THR A 186 23.92 -5.03 23.34
C THR A 186 24.13 -3.65 23.92
N LEU A 187 23.63 -3.44 25.14
CA LEU A 187 23.95 -2.25 25.94
C LEU A 187 25.47 -2.06 25.88
N PRO A 188 25.98 -0.83 25.73
CA PRO A 188 27.40 -0.60 25.81
C PRO A 188 27.87 -1.05 27.20
N ASP A 189 28.77 -2.03 27.23
CA ASP A 189 29.43 -2.46 28.46
C ASP A 189 30.08 -1.23 29.09
N THR A 190 29.46 -0.73 30.16
CA THR A 190 30.10 0.23 31.06
C THR A 190 31.16 -0.53 31.84
N GLY A 191 32.38 -0.57 31.26
CA GLY A 191 33.61 -0.87 32.00
C GLY A 191 34.00 0.24 32.95
#